data_AF-B4LBH7-F1
#
_entry.id   AF-B4LBH7-F1
#
_cell.length_a   1.000
_cell.length_b   1.000
_cell.length_c   1.000
_cell.angle_alpha   90.00
_cell.angle_beta   90.00
_cell.angle_gamma   90.00
#
_symmetry.space_group_name_H-M   'P 1'
#
loop_
_entity.id
_entity.type
_entity.pdbx_description
1 polymer ?
#
loop_
_entity_poly.entity_id
_entity_poly.type
_entity_poly.pdbx_seq_one_letter_code
_entity_poly.pdbx_strand_id
1 'polypeptide(L)'
;MSKDKKTLKQMQEEIEMKMEKKLQEAKDNEQRNLELQEAVRHLSRVPGSCPVGRCNEIVFPSNMMMHMLHKHMYTLGTTNSEIYEHKPLVMCFDPTGYEHGVNNCMATLLYGGVKGKPSTQPGLSYLSNPNSALINDHHRFDNYLPIMLMVCRTTWYAQLKDKQLERQLVSINANKAGIYVFWLVAPKTTRKIYYTLTVYDRYYLNSRSVIRVVRDYTHYQNPSDFLPNEDNYLLLRDTEVNDFMSMSKTGPSAESKLNKLGIPIELIIYEDPKNPPIRHSSQRELQEALEQVQELYIKDSMPRIKGSVRRATSGTVSKARKPRSNTSSSTVSSLNRSSMVFK
;
A
#
# COMPACT_ATOMS: atom_id res chain seq x y z
N MET A 1 57.76 34.33 -10.44
CA MET A 1 56.92 35.31 -11.17
C MET A 1 56.20 34.74 -12.41
N SER A 2 56.78 33.81 -13.19
CA SER A 2 56.08 33.26 -14.38
C SER A 2 55.09 32.12 -14.06
N LYS A 3 55.35 31.30 -13.04
CA LYS A 3 54.46 30.20 -12.63
C LYS A 3 53.12 30.69 -12.05
N ASP A 4 53.13 31.75 -11.23
CA ASP A 4 51.93 32.27 -10.58
C ASP A 4 50.90 32.86 -11.55
N LYS A 5 51.36 33.46 -12.66
CA LYS A 5 50.49 33.98 -13.73
C LYS A 5 49.78 32.85 -14.50
N LYS A 6 50.44 31.69 -14.65
CA LYS A 6 49.87 30.54 -15.36
C LYS A 6 48.76 29.89 -14.54
N THR A 7 48.95 29.79 -13.22
CA THR A 7 47.94 29.25 -12.29
C THR A 7 46.70 30.15 -12.19
N LEU A 8 46.89 31.48 -12.19
CA LEU A 8 45.77 32.43 -12.13
C LEU A 8 44.88 32.35 -13.38
N LYS A 9 45.50 32.23 -14.57
CA LYS A 9 44.78 32.10 -15.83
C LYS A 9 43.96 30.81 -15.90
N GLN A 10 44.54 29.69 -15.47
CA GLN A 10 43.83 28.40 -15.41
C GLN A 10 42.64 28.43 -14.45
N MET A 11 42.78 29.10 -13.30
CA MET A 11 41.69 29.26 -12.34
C MET A 11 40.56 30.14 -12.92
N GLN A 12 40.89 31.18 -13.68
CA GLN A 12 39.89 32.01 -14.38
C GLN A 12 39.13 31.22 -15.45
N GLU A 13 39.84 30.45 -16.29
CA GLU A 13 39.23 29.59 -17.32
C GLU A 13 38.30 28.53 -16.70
N GLU A 14 38.67 27.95 -15.55
CA GLU A 14 37.80 26.98 -14.85
C GLU A 14 36.53 27.64 -14.28
N ILE A 15 36.65 28.86 -13.76
CA ILE A 15 35.49 29.64 -13.26
C ILE A 15 34.55 29.99 -14.42
N GLU A 16 35.10 30.40 -15.56
CA GLU A 16 34.32 30.74 -16.75
C GLU A 16 33.56 29.53 -17.30
N MET A 17 34.23 28.37 -17.46
CA MET A 17 33.57 27.12 -17.86
C MET A 17 32.48 26.70 -16.86
N LYS A 18 32.71 26.84 -15.55
CA LYS A 18 31.69 26.54 -14.53
C LYS A 18 30.50 27.50 -14.62
N MET A 19 30.73 28.77 -14.90
CA MET A 19 29.67 29.77 -15.05
C MET A 19 28.86 29.52 -16.33
N GLU A 20 29.52 29.23 -17.45
CA GLU A 20 28.85 28.89 -18.72
C GLU A 20 28.02 27.62 -18.58
N LYS A 21 28.56 26.58 -17.94
CA LYS A 21 27.81 25.35 -17.65
C LYS A 21 26.56 25.62 -16.81
N LYS A 22 26.68 26.43 -15.74
CA LYS A 22 25.54 26.81 -14.91
C LYS A 22 24.51 27.64 -15.67
N LEU A 23 24.95 28.53 -16.55
CA LEU A 23 24.06 29.33 -17.39
C LEU A 23 23.29 28.44 -18.37
N GLN A 24 23.95 27.46 -18.97
CA GLN A 24 23.31 26.49 -19.85
C GLN A 24 22.31 25.62 -19.09
N GLU A 25 22.68 25.08 -17.93
CA GLU A 25 21.77 24.32 -17.05
C GLU A 25 20.54 25.15 -16.63
N ALA A 26 20.71 26.44 -16.38
CA ALA A 26 19.60 27.34 -16.05
C ALA A 26 18.64 27.54 -17.25
N LYS A 27 19.18 27.77 -18.45
CA LYS A 27 18.38 27.88 -19.69
C LYS A 27 17.63 26.60 -20.00
N ASP A 28 18.30 25.45 -19.88
CA ASP A 28 17.68 24.15 -20.13
C ASP A 28 16.55 23.86 -19.14
N ASN A 29 16.75 24.22 -17.86
CA ASN A 29 15.71 24.09 -16.83
C ASN A 29 14.52 25.03 -17.07
N GLU A 30 14.77 26.26 -17.53
CA GLU A 30 13.71 27.22 -17.87
C GLU A 30 12.88 26.71 -19.05
N GLN A 31 13.53 26.26 -20.12
CA GLN A 31 12.88 25.68 -21.29
C GLN A 31 12.03 24.46 -20.90
N ARG A 32 12.58 23.56 -20.07
CA ARG A 32 11.85 22.39 -19.56
C ARG A 32 10.63 22.81 -18.73
N ASN A 33 10.73 23.84 -17.92
CA ASN A 33 9.59 24.34 -17.13
C ASN A 33 8.49 24.91 -18.02
N LEU A 34 8.84 25.63 -19.11
CA LEU A 34 7.87 26.13 -20.07
C LEU A 34 7.12 24.98 -20.77
N GLU A 35 7.83 23.94 -21.20
CA GLU A 35 7.24 22.74 -21.80
C GLU A 35 6.29 22.02 -20.83
N LEU A 36 6.70 21.89 -19.57
CA LEU A 36 5.85 21.28 -18.54
C LEU A 36 4.60 22.11 -18.25
N GLN A 37 4.73 23.44 -18.19
CA GLN A 37 3.60 24.34 -18.00
C GLN A 37 2.62 24.25 -19.19
N GLU A 38 3.14 24.18 -20.41
CA GLU A 38 2.34 23.97 -21.61
C GLU A 38 1.63 22.60 -21.57
N ALA A 39 2.30 21.53 -21.15
CA ALA A 39 1.69 20.22 -21.00
C ALA A 39 0.49 20.23 -20.03
N VAL A 40 0.59 20.96 -18.90
CA VAL A 40 -0.52 21.13 -17.96
C VAL A 40 -1.71 21.85 -18.59
N ARG A 41 -1.45 22.89 -19.41
CA ARG A 41 -2.51 23.62 -20.12
C ARG A 41 -3.29 22.73 -21.10
N HIS A 42 -2.64 21.71 -21.64
CA HIS A 42 -3.24 20.71 -22.53
C HIS A 42 -3.94 19.56 -21.80
N LEU A 43 -3.90 19.49 -20.46
CA LEU A 43 -4.69 18.51 -19.72
C LEU A 43 -6.19 18.76 -19.92
N SER A 44 -6.93 17.68 -20.08
CA SER A 44 -8.38 17.74 -20.23
C SER A 44 -9.01 18.43 -19.02
N ARG A 45 -9.91 19.38 -19.30
CA ARG A 45 -10.78 20.03 -18.30
C ARG A 45 -12.21 19.50 -18.35
N VAL A 46 -12.45 18.47 -19.17
CA VAL A 46 -13.76 17.86 -19.33
C VAL A 46 -14.13 17.21 -17.99
N PRO A 47 -15.30 17.54 -17.43
CA PRO A 47 -15.72 16.92 -16.20
C PRO A 47 -16.13 15.45 -16.45
N GLY A 48 -15.96 14.61 -15.43
CA GLY A 48 -16.31 13.19 -15.46
C GLY A 48 -17.21 12.83 -14.28
N SER A 49 -17.85 11.68 -14.35
CA SER A 49 -18.60 11.14 -13.21
C SER A 49 -17.67 10.87 -12.02
N CYS A 50 -18.17 11.10 -10.81
CA CYS A 50 -17.46 10.68 -9.60
C CYS A 50 -17.15 9.17 -9.67
N PRO A 51 -15.93 8.71 -9.33
CA PRO A 51 -15.58 7.29 -9.40
C PRO A 51 -16.29 6.44 -8.33
N VAL A 52 -16.88 7.06 -7.30
CA VAL A 52 -17.61 6.38 -6.23
C VAL A 52 -19.01 5.99 -6.72
N GLY A 53 -19.33 4.70 -6.72
CA GLY A 53 -20.46 4.13 -7.47
C GLY A 53 -21.85 4.61 -7.03
N ARG A 54 -22.02 5.11 -5.81
CA ARG A 54 -23.28 5.70 -5.32
C ARG A 54 -23.34 7.22 -5.45
N CYS A 55 -22.36 7.83 -6.11
CA CYS A 55 -22.28 9.26 -6.34
C CYS A 55 -22.53 9.58 -7.81
N ASN A 56 -23.66 10.23 -8.09
CA ASN A 56 -24.05 10.59 -9.46
C ASN A 56 -23.58 12.00 -9.86
N GLU A 57 -22.68 12.62 -9.09
CA GLU A 57 -22.19 13.96 -9.37
C GLU A 57 -21.16 13.93 -10.51
N ILE A 58 -21.25 14.94 -11.38
CA ILE A 58 -20.28 15.22 -12.43
C ILE A 58 -19.28 16.24 -11.86
N VAL A 59 -17.99 15.88 -11.86
CA VAL A 59 -16.95 16.62 -11.15
C VAL A 59 -15.85 17.03 -12.12
N PHE A 60 -15.49 18.31 -12.09
CA PHE A 60 -14.34 18.83 -12.83
C PHE A 60 -13.03 18.34 -12.21
N PRO A 61 -11.96 18.12 -13.02
CA PRO A 61 -10.70 17.60 -12.50
C PRO A 61 -10.13 18.46 -11.36
N SER A 62 -10.21 19.80 -11.49
CA SER A 62 -9.75 20.75 -10.48
C SER A 62 -10.62 20.82 -9.22
N ASN A 63 -11.88 20.38 -9.29
CA ASN A 63 -12.79 20.34 -8.14
C ASN A 63 -12.85 18.95 -7.47
N MET A 64 -12.10 17.97 -7.98
CA MET A 64 -12.13 16.60 -7.48
C MET A 64 -11.74 16.55 -6.00
N MET A 65 -10.69 17.26 -5.60
CA MET A 65 -10.25 17.31 -4.20
C MET A 65 -11.37 17.82 -3.28
N MET A 66 -11.99 18.94 -3.66
CA MET A 66 -13.10 19.52 -2.88
C MET A 66 -14.28 18.55 -2.76
N HIS A 67 -14.68 17.94 -3.88
CA HIS A 67 -15.78 16.98 -3.91
C HIS A 67 -15.50 15.79 -2.97
N MET A 68 -14.31 15.19 -3.05
CA MET A 68 -13.95 14.05 -2.20
C MET A 68 -13.95 14.43 -0.72
N LEU A 69 -13.34 15.56 -0.36
CA LEU A 69 -13.27 16.03 1.03
C LEU A 69 -14.66 16.41 1.59
N HIS A 70 -15.58 16.89 0.76
CA HIS A 70 -16.89 17.33 1.24
C HIS A 70 -17.95 16.22 1.24
N LYS A 71 -17.93 15.34 0.22
CA LYS A 71 -18.99 14.33 0.01
C LYS A 71 -18.62 12.95 0.50
N HIS A 72 -17.34 12.60 0.52
CA HIS A 72 -16.86 11.23 0.79
C HIS A 72 -15.94 11.10 1.99
N MET A 73 -15.51 12.22 2.59
CA MET A 73 -14.57 12.19 3.72
C MET A 73 -15.11 11.46 4.96
N TYR A 74 -16.42 11.58 5.21
CA TYR A 74 -17.08 10.95 6.35
C TYR A 74 -17.79 9.64 6.00
N THR A 75 -17.58 9.10 4.80
CA THR A 75 -18.13 7.79 4.42
C THR A 75 -17.50 6.71 5.29
N LEU A 76 -18.35 5.88 5.92
CA LEU A 76 -17.90 4.79 6.77
C LEU A 76 -16.98 3.85 5.99
N GLY A 77 -15.81 3.54 6.56
CA GLY A 77 -14.82 2.66 5.95
C GLY A 77 -13.87 3.34 4.96
N THR A 78 -14.08 4.63 4.63
CA THR A 78 -13.14 5.40 3.80
C THR A 78 -12.09 6.09 4.68
N THR A 79 -10.82 5.89 4.37
CA THR A 79 -9.70 6.57 5.04
C THR A 79 -9.27 7.81 4.24
N ASN A 80 -9.03 8.94 4.91
CA ASN A 80 -8.43 10.11 4.27
C ASN A 80 -7.03 10.30 4.81
N SER A 81 -6.02 10.38 3.95
CA SER A 81 -4.63 10.47 4.39
C SER A 81 -3.76 11.22 3.41
N GLU A 82 -2.87 12.06 3.92
CA GLU A 82 -1.78 12.59 3.14
C GLU A 82 -0.79 11.47 2.81
N ILE A 83 -0.36 11.42 1.56
CA ILE A 83 0.63 10.45 1.09
C ILE A 83 1.73 11.20 0.33
N TYR A 84 2.95 10.70 0.47
CA TYR A 84 4.13 11.31 -0.12
C TYR A 84 4.85 10.27 -0.96
N GLU A 85 5.58 10.76 -1.96
CA GLU A 85 6.37 9.95 -2.87
C GLU A 85 7.28 9.01 -2.08
N HIS A 86 7.26 7.72 -2.46
CA HIS A 86 8.05 6.65 -1.87
C HIS A 86 7.80 6.38 -0.36
N LYS A 87 6.79 7.00 0.25
CA LYS A 87 6.43 6.73 1.65
C LYS A 87 5.29 5.71 1.71
N PRO A 88 5.47 4.57 2.39
CA PRO A 88 4.43 3.56 2.50
C PRO A 88 3.27 4.08 3.37
N LEU A 89 2.05 3.80 2.92
CA LEU A 89 0.83 3.96 3.68
C LEU A 89 0.26 2.57 3.95
N VAL A 90 0.14 2.21 5.23
CA VAL A 90 -0.47 0.94 5.66
C VAL A 90 -1.91 1.19 6.09
N MET A 91 -2.83 0.39 5.55
CA MET A 91 -4.27 0.43 5.82
C MET A 91 -4.80 -0.98 6.07
N CYS A 92 -6.03 -1.08 6.55
CA CYS A 92 -6.71 -2.36 6.74
C CYS A 92 -7.94 -2.42 5.82
N PHE A 93 -8.01 -3.46 5.01
CA PHE A 93 -9.15 -3.76 4.16
C PHE A 93 -10.05 -4.78 4.86
N ASP A 94 -11.26 -4.36 5.19
CA ASP A 94 -12.30 -5.25 5.68
C ASP A 94 -13.22 -5.63 4.52
N PRO A 95 -13.23 -6.88 4.03
CA PRO A 95 -14.06 -7.28 2.90
C PRO A 95 -15.57 -7.23 3.19
N THR A 96 -15.98 -7.06 4.45
CA THR A 96 -17.39 -6.95 4.82
C THR A 96 -17.98 -5.61 4.36
N GLY A 97 -19.23 -5.63 3.91
CA GLY A 97 -19.95 -4.42 3.49
C GLY A 97 -19.71 -3.97 2.03
N TYR A 98 -18.86 -4.65 1.26
CA TYR A 98 -18.72 -4.37 -0.18
C TYR A 98 -19.79 -5.11 -0.99
N GLU A 99 -20.73 -4.34 -1.54
CA GLU A 99 -21.77 -4.83 -2.44
C GLU A 99 -21.20 -5.21 -3.81
N HIS A 100 -21.82 -6.21 -4.45
CA HIS A 100 -21.41 -6.67 -5.77
C HIS A 100 -21.69 -5.60 -6.84
N GLY A 101 -20.68 -5.28 -7.64
CA GLY A 101 -20.77 -4.34 -8.77
C GLY A 101 -20.79 -2.86 -8.37
N VAL A 102 -20.60 -2.54 -7.08
CA VAL A 102 -20.55 -1.16 -6.60
C VAL A 102 -19.11 -0.77 -6.34
N ASN A 103 -18.69 0.33 -6.98
CA ASN A 103 -17.37 0.92 -6.75
C ASN A 103 -17.35 1.70 -5.44
N ASN A 104 -16.47 1.29 -4.53
CA ASN A 104 -16.32 1.94 -3.24
C ASN A 104 -14.95 2.61 -3.15
N CYS A 105 -14.89 3.80 -2.54
CA CYS A 105 -13.63 4.46 -2.21
C CYS A 105 -13.13 3.95 -0.85
N MET A 106 -12.08 3.15 -0.84
CA MET A 106 -11.44 2.68 0.39
C MET A 106 -10.60 3.79 1.02
N ALA A 107 -9.92 4.60 0.20
CA ALA A 107 -9.17 5.74 0.70
C ALA A 107 -9.11 6.91 -0.28
N THR A 108 -9.24 8.13 0.24
CA THR A 108 -8.88 9.36 -0.46
C THR A 108 -7.49 9.78 -0.02
N LEU A 109 -6.56 9.78 -0.96
CA LEU A 109 -5.16 10.05 -0.73
C LEU A 109 -4.83 11.45 -1.24
N LEU A 110 -4.26 12.26 -0.37
CA LEU A 110 -3.84 13.62 -0.67
C LEU A 110 -2.36 13.55 -1.03
N TYR A 111 -2.05 13.35 -2.32
CA TYR A 111 -0.67 13.18 -2.78
C TYR A 111 0.06 14.52 -2.85
N GLY A 112 1.10 14.66 -2.02
CA GLY A 112 1.85 15.91 -1.84
C GLY A 112 3.22 15.98 -2.52
N GLY A 113 3.56 14.99 -3.37
CA GLY A 113 4.92 14.87 -3.91
C GLY A 113 5.94 14.41 -2.85
N VAL A 114 7.15 14.94 -2.86
CA VAL A 114 8.21 14.56 -1.90
C VAL A 114 8.00 15.28 -0.57
N LYS A 115 7.95 14.50 0.53
CA LYS A 115 7.77 15.03 1.89
C LYS A 115 8.82 16.09 2.22
N GLY A 116 8.36 17.24 2.71
CA GLY A 116 9.22 18.37 3.07
C GLY A 116 9.75 19.19 1.90
N LYS A 117 9.33 18.92 0.66
CA LYS A 117 9.71 19.70 -0.53
C LYS A 117 8.47 20.25 -1.26
N PRO A 118 7.94 21.41 -0.86
CA PRO A 118 6.73 22.00 -1.46
C PRO A 118 6.81 22.17 -2.98
N SER A 119 7.98 22.49 -3.54
CA SER A 119 8.17 22.63 -4.99
C SER A 119 7.90 21.36 -5.80
N THR A 120 7.83 20.20 -5.14
CA THR A 120 7.50 18.91 -5.77
C THR A 120 6.01 18.59 -5.76
N GLN A 121 5.19 19.42 -5.10
CA GLN A 121 3.74 19.23 -5.06
C GLN A 121 3.16 19.22 -6.48
N PRO A 122 2.19 18.33 -6.80
CA PRO A 122 1.69 18.13 -8.15
C PRO A 122 1.27 19.40 -8.92
N GLY A 123 0.65 20.37 -8.24
CA GLY A 123 0.27 21.65 -8.85
C GLY A 123 1.46 22.58 -9.15
N LEU A 124 2.54 22.49 -8.37
CA LEU A 124 3.75 23.32 -8.51
C LEU A 124 4.81 22.67 -9.42
N SER A 125 4.87 21.34 -9.47
CA SER A 125 5.77 20.56 -10.32
C SER A 125 5.19 20.26 -11.71
N TYR A 126 4.08 20.95 -12.06
CA TYR A 126 3.37 20.82 -13.32
C TYR A 126 2.95 19.39 -13.65
N LEU A 127 2.60 18.61 -12.62
CA LEU A 127 2.06 17.26 -12.78
C LEU A 127 0.56 17.30 -13.08
N SER A 128 -0.17 18.21 -12.41
CA SER A 128 -1.61 18.40 -12.57
C SER A 128 -1.98 19.88 -12.50
N ASN A 129 -3.21 20.22 -12.88
CA ASN A 129 -3.77 21.52 -12.52
C ASN A 129 -3.91 21.62 -10.99
N PRO A 130 -3.72 22.81 -10.39
CA PRO A 130 -4.07 23.05 -9.00
C PRO A 130 -5.56 22.80 -8.74
N ASN A 131 -5.88 22.44 -7.50
CA ASN A 131 -7.27 22.35 -7.05
C ASN A 131 -7.90 23.74 -6.98
N SER A 132 -9.19 23.81 -7.29
CA SER A 132 -9.98 25.03 -7.20
C SER A 132 -11.11 24.87 -6.19
N ALA A 133 -11.56 25.99 -5.64
CA ALA A 133 -12.72 26.08 -4.75
C ALA A 133 -12.63 25.18 -3.50
N LEU A 134 -11.42 24.94 -2.99
CA LEU A 134 -11.27 24.42 -1.62
C LEU A 134 -11.80 25.47 -0.64
N ILE A 135 -12.58 25.02 0.35
CA ILE A 135 -13.22 25.87 1.35
C ILE A 135 -12.58 25.60 2.71
N ASN A 136 -12.66 26.56 3.63
CA ASN A 136 -12.13 26.47 5.00
C ASN A 136 -10.61 26.24 5.01
N ASP A 137 -10.11 25.44 5.95
CA ASP A 137 -8.69 25.17 6.16
C ASP A 137 -8.09 24.19 5.13
N HIS A 138 -8.82 23.85 4.07
CA HIS A 138 -8.37 22.90 3.05
C HIS A 138 -7.42 23.51 2.00
N HIS A 139 -7.19 24.83 2.01
CA HIS A 139 -6.25 25.51 1.11
C HIS A 139 -4.82 24.96 1.13
N ARG A 140 -4.42 24.30 2.23
CA ARG A 140 -3.14 23.57 2.29
C ARG A 140 -3.00 22.47 1.21
N PHE A 141 -4.11 22.07 0.60
CA PHE A 141 -4.17 21.06 -0.47
C PHE A 141 -4.34 21.65 -1.87
N ASP A 142 -4.22 22.97 -2.06
CA ASP A 142 -4.38 23.63 -3.36
C ASP A 142 -3.48 23.00 -4.45
N ASN A 143 -2.26 22.58 -4.08
CA ASN A 143 -1.30 21.99 -5.02
C ASN A 143 -1.14 20.46 -4.89
N TYR A 144 -1.99 19.80 -4.10
CA TYR A 144 -1.99 18.35 -3.94
C TYR A 144 -2.79 17.68 -5.07
N LEU A 145 -2.51 16.42 -5.36
CA LEU A 145 -3.31 15.62 -6.27
C LEU A 145 -4.22 14.68 -5.47
N PRO A 146 -5.55 14.72 -5.66
CA PRO A 146 -6.43 13.70 -5.08
C PRO A 146 -6.25 12.39 -5.84
N ILE A 147 -5.92 11.32 -5.11
CA ILE A 147 -5.83 9.96 -5.64
C ILE A 147 -6.75 9.08 -4.80
N MET A 148 -7.66 8.35 -5.43
CA MET A 148 -8.60 7.47 -4.74
C MET A 148 -8.17 6.02 -4.90
N LEU A 149 -8.01 5.30 -3.78
CA LEU A 149 -7.92 3.84 -3.78
C LEU A 149 -9.34 3.28 -3.83
N MET A 150 -9.69 2.75 -5.00
CA MET A 150 -10.98 2.16 -5.28
C MET A 150 -10.94 0.65 -5.06
N VAL A 151 -12.08 0.11 -4.65
CA VAL A 151 -12.30 -1.33 -4.56
C VAL A 151 -13.72 -1.65 -5.02
N CYS A 152 -13.87 -2.77 -5.71
CA CYS A 152 -15.16 -3.29 -6.13
C CYS A 152 -15.17 -4.81 -5.99
N ARG A 153 -16.23 -5.35 -5.39
CA ARG A 153 -16.50 -6.78 -5.41
C ARG A 153 -17.25 -7.10 -6.70
N THR A 154 -16.71 -7.97 -7.54
CA THR A 154 -17.33 -8.38 -8.80
C THR A 154 -17.09 -9.86 -9.04
N THR A 155 -17.28 -10.35 -10.28
CA THR A 155 -16.99 -11.73 -10.66
C THR A 155 -15.86 -11.81 -11.68
N TRP A 156 -15.21 -12.98 -11.79
CA TRP A 156 -14.26 -13.26 -12.86
C TRP A 156 -14.85 -13.05 -14.27
N TYR A 157 -16.17 -13.15 -14.43
CA TYR A 157 -16.84 -12.91 -15.71
C TYR A 157 -16.69 -11.46 -16.21
N ALA A 158 -16.40 -10.50 -15.32
CA ALA A 158 -16.12 -9.12 -15.69
C ALA A 158 -14.91 -8.95 -16.62
N GLN A 159 -14.02 -9.97 -16.70
CA GLN A 159 -12.91 -10.01 -17.65
C GLN A 159 -13.34 -10.37 -19.09
N LEU A 160 -14.58 -10.83 -19.28
CA LEU A 160 -15.08 -11.21 -20.61
C LEU A 160 -15.32 -9.96 -21.46
N LYS A 161 -14.86 -10.02 -22.72
CA LYS A 161 -15.17 -9.00 -23.72
C LYS A 161 -16.64 -9.06 -24.17
N ASP A 162 -17.22 -10.26 -24.20
CA ASP A 162 -18.63 -10.45 -24.52
C ASP A 162 -19.53 -10.10 -23.32
N LYS A 163 -20.19 -8.94 -23.42
CA LYS A 163 -21.08 -8.41 -22.38
C LYS A 163 -22.42 -9.11 -22.29
N GLN A 164 -22.83 -9.85 -23.31
CA GLN A 164 -24.03 -10.68 -23.21
C GLN A 164 -23.71 -11.95 -22.44
N LEU A 165 -22.60 -12.61 -22.77
CA LEU A 165 -22.14 -13.80 -22.06
C LEU A 165 -21.82 -13.51 -20.58
N GLU A 166 -21.17 -12.37 -20.30
CA GLU A 166 -20.94 -11.91 -18.92
C GLU A 166 -22.23 -11.88 -18.11
N ARG A 167 -23.28 -11.22 -18.62
CA ARG A 167 -24.57 -11.11 -17.93
C ARG A 167 -25.22 -12.47 -17.69
N GLN A 168 -25.14 -13.38 -18.67
CA GLN A 168 -25.66 -14.74 -18.54
C GLN A 168 -24.92 -15.54 -17.45
N LEU A 169 -23.59 -15.43 -17.38
CA LEU A 169 -22.81 -16.17 -16.39
C LEU A 169 -22.96 -15.60 -14.97
N VAL A 170 -23.06 -14.27 -14.86
CA VAL A 170 -23.37 -13.61 -13.58
C VAL A 170 -24.73 -14.06 -13.05
N SER A 171 -25.77 -14.12 -13.89
CA SER A 171 -27.10 -14.54 -13.44
C SER A 171 -27.16 -16.00 -12.96
N ILE A 172 -26.32 -16.88 -13.53
CA ILE A 172 -26.26 -18.30 -13.16
C ILE A 172 -25.39 -18.53 -11.92
N ASN A 173 -24.25 -17.82 -11.81
CA ASN A 173 -23.18 -18.23 -10.91
C ASN A 173 -22.40 -17.09 -10.24
N ALA A 174 -23.02 -15.93 -10.01
CA ALA A 174 -22.39 -14.79 -9.34
C ALA A 174 -21.70 -15.16 -8.01
N ASN A 175 -22.33 -16.02 -7.20
CA ASN A 175 -21.89 -16.31 -5.84
C ASN A 175 -20.61 -17.17 -5.76
N LYS A 176 -20.20 -17.85 -6.83
CA LYS A 176 -19.03 -18.76 -6.82
C LYS A 176 -17.80 -18.20 -7.53
N ALA A 177 -17.96 -17.09 -8.25
CA ALA A 177 -16.91 -16.50 -9.08
C ALA A 177 -16.40 -15.16 -8.52
N GLY A 178 -16.64 -14.89 -7.23
CA GLY A 178 -16.35 -13.62 -6.57
C GLY A 178 -14.87 -13.24 -6.56
N ILE A 179 -14.63 -11.98 -6.87
CA ILE A 179 -13.32 -11.32 -6.80
C ILE A 179 -13.46 -9.92 -6.21
N TYR A 180 -12.37 -9.45 -5.63
CA TYR A 180 -12.18 -8.06 -5.25
C TYR A 180 -11.12 -7.44 -6.16
N VAL A 181 -11.47 -6.31 -6.76
CA VAL A 181 -10.58 -5.58 -7.67
C VAL A 181 -10.22 -4.27 -7.00
N PHE A 182 -8.93 -3.96 -6.89
CA PHE A 182 -8.39 -2.74 -6.32
C PHE A 182 -7.65 -1.96 -7.39
N TRP A 183 -7.84 -0.65 -7.45
CA TRP A 183 -7.11 0.22 -8.35
C TRP A 183 -7.01 1.64 -7.80
N LEU A 184 -6.04 2.40 -8.30
CA LEU A 184 -5.94 3.84 -8.00
C LEU A 184 -6.50 4.64 -9.18
N VAL A 185 -7.18 5.74 -8.86
CA VAL A 185 -7.73 6.66 -9.83
C VAL A 185 -7.48 8.12 -9.42
N ALA A 186 -7.18 8.99 -10.38
CA ALA A 186 -6.91 10.41 -10.16
C ALA A 186 -7.31 11.26 -11.39
N PRO A 187 -7.41 12.59 -11.25
CA PRO A 187 -7.35 13.51 -12.39
C PRO A 187 -6.19 13.20 -13.33
N LYS A 188 -6.41 13.38 -14.64
CA LYS A 188 -5.36 13.20 -15.66
C LYS A 188 -4.14 14.06 -15.34
N THR A 189 -2.96 13.46 -15.39
CA THR A 189 -1.67 14.10 -15.12
C THR A 189 -0.83 14.21 -16.39
N THR A 190 0.16 15.12 -16.39
CA THR A 190 1.10 15.29 -17.50
C THR A 190 2.09 14.12 -17.63
N ARG A 191 2.35 13.45 -16.50
CA ARG A 191 3.24 12.29 -16.38
C ARG A 191 2.52 11.16 -15.66
N LYS A 192 2.90 9.92 -15.95
CA LYS A 192 2.32 8.74 -15.28
C LYS A 192 2.71 8.73 -13.80
N ILE A 193 1.76 8.37 -12.96
CA ILE A 193 2.00 8.05 -11.56
C ILE A 193 1.87 6.54 -11.42
N TYR A 194 2.84 5.94 -10.77
CA TYR A 194 2.88 4.52 -10.49
C TYR A 194 2.57 4.28 -9.03
N TYR A 195 2.10 3.07 -8.75
CA TYR A 195 1.91 2.61 -7.40
C TYR A 195 2.33 1.16 -7.24
N THR A 196 2.84 0.84 -6.06
CA THR A 196 2.97 -0.53 -5.56
C THR A 196 1.88 -0.75 -4.55
N LEU A 197 1.03 -1.74 -4.77
CA LEU A 197 -0.01 -2.16 -3.84
C LEU A 197 0.29 -3.59 -3.39
N THR A 198 0.48 -3.79 -2.09
CA THR A 198 0.78 -5.08 -1.50
C THR A 198 -0.27 -5.43 -0.46
N VAL A 199 -0.89 -6.59 -0.62
CA VAL A 199 -1.81 -7.18 0.35
C VAL A 199 -1.05 -8.25 1.12
N TYR A 200 -1.07 -8.18 2.44
CA TYR A 200 -0.41 -9.16 3.31
C TYR A 200 -1.45 -10.04 4.00
N ASP A 201 -1.06 -11.28 4.31
CA ASP A 201 -1.78 -12.02 5.35
C ASP A 201 -1.55 -11.41 6.74
N ARG A 202 -2.34 -11.82 7.72
CA ARG A 202 -2.26 -11.31 9.10
C ARG A 202 -0.87 -11.44 9.74
N TYR A 203 -0.09 -12.43 9.32
CA TYR A 203 1.22 -12.75 9.88
C TYR A 203 2.38 -12.27 9.00
N TYR A 204 2.09 -11.55 7.91
CA TYR A 204 3.05 -11.11 6.89
C TYR A 204 3.89 -12.26 6.30
N LEU A 205 3.35 -13.47 6.27
CA LEU A 205 4.05 -14.66 5.72
C LEU A 205 3.82 -14.78 4.21
N ASN A 206 2.58 -14.51 3.77
CA ASN A 206 2.19 -14.49 2.38
C ASN A 206 1.79 -13.08 1.98
N SER A 207 2.10 -12.71 0.74
CA SER A 207 1.68 -11.43 0.19
C SER A 207 1.36 -11.54 -1.29
N ARG A 208 0.52 -10.61 -1.76
CA ARG A 208 0.25 -10.40 -3.18
C ARG A 208 0.51 -8.94 -3.50
N SER A 209 1.42 -8.70 -4.43
CA SER A 209 1.88 -7.36 -4.79
C SER A 209 1.76 -7.10 -6.29
N VAL A 210 1.42 -5.87 -6.66
CA VAL A 210 1.45 -5.39 -8.05
C VAL A 210 2.10 -4.01 -8.14
N ILE A 211 2.71 -3.74 -9.28
CA ILE A 211 3.14 -2.39 -9.69
C ILE A 211 2.30 -1.97 -10.88
N ARG A 212 1.58 -0.86 -10.78
CA ARG A 212 0.59 -0.41 -11.79
C ARG A 212 0.58 1.10 -11.94
N VAL A 213 -0.13 1.59 -12.94
CA VAL A 213 -0.30 3.02 -13.22
C VAL A 213 -1.65 3.48 -12.64
N VAL A 214 -1.67 4.68 -12.06
CA VAL A 214 -2.91 5.33 -11.62
C VAL A 214 -3.80 5.63 -12.83
N ARG A 215 -5.08 5.26 -12.77
CA ARG A 215 -6.05 5.45 -13.85
C ARG A 215 -6.54 6.89 -13.90
N ASP A 216 -6.92 7.36 -15.09
CA ASP A 216 -7.65 8.61 -15.29
C ASP A 216 -9.10 8.43 -14.83
N TYR A 217 -9.60 9.30 -13.96
CA TYR A 217 -10.97 9.24 -13.45
C TYR A 217 -12.04 9.49 -14.52
N THR A 218 -11.69 10.15 -15.63
CA THR A 218 -12.62 10.42 -16.73
C THR A 218 -12.91 9.18 -17.56
N HIS A 219 -12.10 8.12 -17.43
CA HIS A 219 -12.34 6.83 -18.06
C HIS A 219 -13.36 5.99 -17.29
N TYR A 220 -13.80 4.88 -17.89
CA TYR A 220 -14.65 3.90 -17.23
C TYR A 220 -14.00 3.35 -15.95
N GLN A 221 -14.74 3.42 -14.86
CA GLN A 221 -14.32 2.93 -13.54
C GLN A 221 -15.02 1.63 -13.14
N ASN A 222 -16.01 1.16 -13.89
CA ASN A 222 -16.63 -0.13 -13.61
C ASN A 222 -15.67 -1.26 -14.04
N PRO A 223 -15.32 -2.21 -13.16
CA PRO A 223 -14.47 -3.34 -13.53
C PRO A 223 -14.92 -4.09 -14.77
N SER A 224 -16.23 -4.26 -14.99
CA SER A 224 -16.74 -4.88 -16.21
C SER A 224 -16.28 -4.16 -17.47
N ASP A 225 -16.10 -2.84 -17.44
CA ASP A 225 -15.70 -2.09 -18.64
C ASP A 225 -14.20 -2.16 -18.90
N PHE A 226 -13.36 -2.14 -17.85
CA PHE A 226 -11.91 -2.01 -18.00
C PHE A 226 -11.11 -3.30 -17.85
N LEU A 227 -11.57 -4.28 -17.06
CA LEU A 227 -10.85 -5.54 -16.83
C LEU A 227 -10.51 -6.30 -18.13
N PRO A 228 -11.32 -6.30 -19.21
CA PRO A 228 -10.98 -7.03 -20.42
C PRO A 228 -9.81 -6.45 -21.23
N ASN A 229 -9.42 -5.19 -20.96
CA ASN A 229 -8.52 -4.42 -21.82
C ASN A 229 -7.33 -3.79 -21.10
N GLU A 230 -7.34 -3.78 -19.77
CA GLU A 230 -6.32 -3.11 -18.96
C GLU A 230 -5.77 -4.06 -17.89
N ASP A 231 -4.66 -3.69 -17.28
CA ASP A 231 -4.03 -4.44 -16.20
C ASP A 231 -3.78 -3.58 -14.95
N ASN A 232 -4.20 -2.31 -14.94
CA ASN A 232 -3.96 -1.30 -13.89
C ASN A 232 -4.75 -1.53 -12.59
N TYR A 233 -4.76 -2.76 -12.09
CA TYR A 233 -5.45 -3.19 -10.89
C TYR A 233 -4.72 -4.34 -10.17
N LEU A 234 -5.04 -4.53 -8.90
CA LEU A 234 -4.79 -5.75 -8.14
C LEU A 234 -6.11 -6.52 -8.03
N LEU A 235 -6.06 -7.84 -8.20
CA LEU A 235 -7.23 -8.72 -8.09
C LEU A 235 -6.99 -9.71 -6.95
N LEU A 236 -7.96 -9.90 -6.07
CA LEU A 236 -8.00 -10.99 -5.08
C LEU A 236 -9.22 -11.86 -5.34
N ARG A 237 -9.08 -13.18 -5.27
CA ARG A 237 -10.22 -14.10 -5.27
C ARG A 237 -10.88 -14.14 -3.90
N ASP A 238 -12.17 -14.45 -3.86
CA ASP A 238 -12.88 -14.69 -2.59
C ASP A 238 -12.15 -15.72 -1.71
N THR A 239 -11.53 -16.75 -2.31
CA THR A 239 -10.71 -17.72 -1.57
C THR A 239 -9.48 -17.08 -0.91
N GLU A 240 -8.76 -16.21 -1.63
CA GLU A 240 -7.58 -15.53 -1.09
C GLU A 240 -7.95 -14.54 0.03
N VAL A 241 -9.06 -13.82 -0.15
CA VAL A 241 -9.62 -12.95 0.89
C VAL A 241 -9.98 -13.77 2.13
N ASN A 242 -10.62 -14.92 1.96
CA ASN A 242 -10.93 -15.82 3.07
C ASN A 242 -9.65 -16.37 3.74
N ASP A 243 -8.62 -16.71 2.99
CA ASP A 243 -7.34 -17.18 3.54
C ASP A 243 -6.66 -16.09 4.37
N PHE A 244 -6.65 -14.85 3.86
CA PHE A 244 -6.13 -13.68 4.57
C PHE A 244 -6.92 -13.35 5.86
N MET A 245 -8.23 -13.63 5.90
CA MET A 245 -9.09 -13.40 7.06
C MET A 245 -9.12 -14.57 8.07
N SER A 246 -9.04 -15.82 7.60
CA SER A 246 -9.34 -17.05 8.36
C SER A 246 -8.20 -17.57 9.26
N MET A 247 -7.02 -16.97 9.16
CA MET A 247 -5.90 -17.12 10.09
C MET A 247 -6.22 -16.61 11.53
N SER A 248 -7.49 -16.37 11.85
CA SER A 248 -8.06 -15.94 13.14
C SER A 248 -8.56 -17.10 14.03
N LYS A 249 -8.39 -18.36 13.62
CA LYS A 249 -8.95 -19.54 14.33
C LYS A 249 -8.07 -20.11 15.45
N THR A 250 -7.51 -19.28 16.32
CA THR A 250 -6.95 -19.73 17.62
C THR A 250 -7.77 -19.15 18.76
N GLY A 251 -8.83 -19.88 19.15
CA GLY A 251 -9.51 -19.80 20.45
C GLY A 251 -10.42 -18.57 20.71
N PRO A 252 -11.64 -18.75 21.23
CA PRO A 252 -12.44 -17.66 21.74
C PRO A 252 -11.94 -17.27 23.13
N SER A 253 -10.98 -16.35 23.23
CA SER A 253 -10.76 -15.61 24.48
C SER A 253 -11.67 -14.39 24.48
N ALA A 254 -12.51 -14.29 25.51
CA ALA A 254 -13.67 -13.41 25.58
C ALA A 254 -13.36 -11.90 25.76
N GLU A 255 -12.14 -11.43 25.48
CA GLU A 255 -11.71 -10.09 25.91
C GLU A 255 -11.09 -9.16 24.85
N SER A 256 -10.84 -9.57 23.60
CA SER A 256 -10.29 -8.63 22.59
C SER A 256 -11.37 -7.97 21.72
N LYS A 257 -12.16 -7.06 22.30
CA LYS A 257 -13.14 -6.24 21.56
C LYS A 257 -12.51 -5.15 20.64
N LEU A 258 -11.20 -5.16 20.40
CA LEU A 258 -10.52 -4.05 19.70
C LEU A 258 -9.48 -4.42 18.64
N ASN A 259 -9.40 -5.68 18.20
CA ASN A 259 -8.55 -6.03 17.06
C ASN A 259 -9.33 -5.82 15.77
N LYS A 260 -9.01 -4.75 15.03
CA LYS A 260 -9.61 -4.46 13.70
C LYS A 260 -9.51 -5.70 12.81
N LEU A 261 -10.65 -6.24 12.44
CA LEU A 261 -10.84 -7.44 11.62
C LEU A 261 -10.61 -7.10 10.14
N GLY A 262 -9.36 -6.85 9.72
CA GLY A 262 -9.07 -6.50 8.34
C GLY A 262 -7.76 -7.06 7.82
N ILE A 263 -7.66 -7.17 6.49
CA ILE A 263 -6.48 -7.59 5.74
C ILE A 263 -5.53 -6.38 5.60
N PRO A 264 -4.27 -6.45 6.07
CA PRO A 264 -3.32 -5.37 5.90
C PRO A 264 -2.99 -5.11 4.43
N ILE A 265 -3.00 -3.84 4.03
CA ILE A 265 -2.63 -3.37 2.71
C ILE A 265 -1.57 -2.28 2.85
N GLU A 266 -0.48 -2.39 2.12
CA GLU A 266 0.53 -1.35 1.97
C GLU A 266 0.47 -0.74 0.57
N LEU A 267 0.51 0.58 0.51
CA LEU A 267 0.50 1.36 -0.71
C LEU A 267 1.71 2.30 -0.75
N ILE A 268 2.42 2.31 -1.87
CA ILE A 268 3.52 3.24 -2.16
C ILE A 268 3.25 3.89 -3.51
N ILE A 269 3.34 5.22 -3.59
CA ILE A 269 3.12 6.01 -4.82
C ILE A 269 4.42 6.67 -5.27
N TYR A 270 4.67 6.74 -6.58
CA TYR A 270 5.89 7.35 -7.15
C TYR A 270 5.73 7.73 -8.63
N GLU A 271 6.50 8.73 -9.10
CA GLU A 271 6.50 9.15 -10.52
C GLU A 271 7.45 8.32 -11.39
N ASP A 272 8.55 7.79 -10.83
CA ASP A 272 9.57 7.03 -11.56
C ASP A 272 9.81 5.63 -10.96
N PRO A 273 9.44 4.53 -11.67
CA PRO A 273 9.67 3.18 -11.20
C PRO A 273 11.16 2.77 -11.21
N LYS A 274 12.03 3.48 -11.94
CA LYS A 274 13.45 3.12 -12.09
C LYS A 274 14.29 3.48 -10.87
N ASN A 275 13.77 4.36 -10.03
CA ASN A 275 14.34 4.69 -8.72
C ASN A 275 13.40 4.14 -7.65
N PRO A 276 13.22 2.80 -7.53
CA PRO A 276 12.49 2.27 -6.40
C PRO A 276 13.22 2.80 -5.15
N PRO A 277 12.49 3.26 -4.14
CA PRO A 277 13.13 3.79 -2.97
C PRO A 277 14.02 2.69 -2.42
N ILE A 278 15.32 2.98 -2.35
CA ILE A 278 16.27 2.13 -1.65
C ILE A 278 15.63 1.87 -0.29
N ARG A 279 15.44 0.58 0.05
CA ARG A 279 14.70 0.05 1.20
C ARG A 279 15.23 0.57 2.54
N HIS A 280 15.03 1.85 2.83
CA HIS A 280 15.62 2.51 4.00
C HIS A 280 14.60 3.29 4.84
N SER A 281 13.31 3.22 4.50
CA SER A 281 12.25 3.85 5.31
C SER A 281 11.01 2.96 5.32
N SER A 282 11.12 1.82 5.99
CA SER A 282 10.05 1.28 6.84
C SER A 282 10.33 -0.12 7.36
N GLN A 283 11.49 -0.78 7.17
CA GLN A 283 11.71 -2.03 7.92
C GLN A 283 11.54 -1.76 9.42
N ARG A 284 12.02 -0.62 9.93
CA ARG A 284 11.80 -0.21 11.32
C ARG A 284 10.36 0.21 11.63
N GLU A 285 9.65 0.95 10.77
CA GLU A 285 8.26 1.36 11.04
C GLU A 285 7.27 0.19 10.89
N LEU A 286 7.48 -0.65 9.88
CA LEU A 286 6.82 -1.94 9.70
C LEU A 286 7.18 -2.87 10.85
N GLN A 287 8.44 -2.92 11.28
CA GLN A 287 8.87 -3.75 12.41
C GLN A 287 8.39 -3.19 13.74
N GLU A 288 8.22 -1.88 13.91
CA GLU A 288 7.60 -1.24 15.08
C GLU A 288 6.08 -1.49 15.09
N ALA A 289 5.42 -1.43 13.92
CA ALA A 289 4.03 -1.83 13.77
C ALA A 289 3.83 -3.34 14.01
N LEU A 290 4.75 -4.17 13.51
CA LEU A 290 4.80 -5.61 13.75
C LEU A 290 5.14 -5.95 15.20
N GLU A 291 6.04 -5.19 15.85
CA GLU A 291 6.43 -5.35 17.25
C GLU A 291 5.27 -4.96 18.15
N GLN A 292 4.54 -3.88 17.86
CA GLN A 292 3.30 -3.55 18.56
C GLN A 292 2.26 -4.68 18.41
N VAL A 293 2.15 -5.27 17.22
CA VAL A 293 1.27 -6.44 16.99
C VAL A 293 1.80 -7.71 17.69
N GLN A 294 3.11 -7.92 17.76
CA GLN A 294 3.75 -9.04 18.46
C GLN A 294 3.71 -8.88 19.99
N GLU A 295 3.81 -7.68 20.53
CA GLU A 295 3.67 -7.43 21.98
C GLU A 295 2.24 -7.72 22.45
N LEU A 296 1.24 -7.35 21.64
CA LEU A 296 -0.15 -7.77 21.85
C LEU A 296 -0.26 -9.30 21.82
N TYR A 297 0.43 -9.96 20.89
CA TYR A 297 0.49 -11.42 20.80
C TYR A 297 1.16 -12.08 22.03
N ILE A 298 2.28 -11.55 22.53
CA ILE A 298 2.98 -12.09 23.70
C ILE A 298 2.15 -11.90 24.98
N LYS A 299 1.43 -10.78 25.11
CA LYS A 299 0.50 -10.54 26.22
C LYS A 299 -0.72 -11.45 26.19
N ASP A 300 -1.26 -11.73 25.01
CA ASP A 300 -2.52 -12.49 24.84
C ASP A 300 -2.32 -14.00 24.62
N SER A 301 -1.13 -14.46 24.20
CA SER A 301 -0.90 -15.85 23.75
C SER A 301 0.06 -16.67 24.62
N MET A 302 0.53 -16.14 25.75
CA MET A 302 1.28 -16.92 26.73
C MET A 302 0.31 -17.47 27.78
N PRO A 303 -0.14 -18.74 27.70
CA PRO A 303 -0.86 -19.36 28.80
C PRO A 303 0.11 -19.45 29.98
N ARG A 304 -0.02 -18.55 30.96
CA ARG A 304 0.53 -18.78 32.29
C ARG A 304 -0.24 -19.94 32.88
N ILE A 305 0.22 -21.16 32.59
CA ILE A 305 -0.18 -22.36 33.30
C ILE A 305 0.35 -22.22 34.73
N LYS A 306 -0.40 -21.52 35.59
CA LYS A 306 -0.39 -21.81 37.02
C LYS A 306 -1.20 -23.08 37.21
N GLY A 307 -0.56 -24.21 36.90
CA GLY A 307 -1.11 -25.53 37.18
C GLY A 307 -1.25 -25.70 38.69
N SER A 308 -2.47 -25.53 39.20
CA SER A 308 -2.87 -26.09 40.48
C SER A 308 -3.00 -27.59 40.30
N VAL A 309 -1.96 -28.33 40.69
CA VAL A 309 -1.98 -29.79 40.73
C VAL A 309 -2.89 -30.21 41.87
N ARG A 310 -4.14 -30.55 41.58
CA ARG A 310 -5.00 -31.30 42.50
C ARG A 310 -4.61 -32.78 42.44
N ARG A 311 -3.84 -33.25 43.42
CA ARG A 311 -3.73 -34.69 43.71
C ARG A 311 -4.96 -35.12 44.50
N ALA A 312 -5.78 -35.97 43.90
CA ALA A 312 -6.69 -36.84 44.62
C ALA A 312 -6.26 -38.28 44.35
N THR A 313 -5.78 -38.96 45.39
CA THR A 313 -5.91 -40.41 45.59
C THR A 313 -5.46 -40.73 47.00
N SER A 314 -6.38 -41.33 47.76
CA SER A 314 -6.14 -41.96 49.06
C SER A 314 -5.20 -43.16 48.90
N GLY A 315 -4.18 -43.26 49.75
CA GLY A 315 -3.32 -44.44 49.82
C GLY A 315 -2.04 -44.20 50.59
N THR A 316 -2.05 -44.57 51.86
CA THR A 316 -0.97 -44.51 52.86
C THR A 316 0.23 -45.35 52.44
N VAL A 317 1.43 -44.76 52.27
CA VAL A 317 2.71 -45.44 52.55
C VAL A 317 3.77 -44.43 53.00
N SER A 318 4.42 -44.81 54.10
CA SER A 318 5.42 -44.12 54.89
C SER A 318 6.85 -44.15 54.34
N LYS A 319 7.60 -43.10 54.73
CA LYS A 319 9.05 -43.06 55.04
C LYS A 319 10.09 -43.17 53.91
N ALA A 320 10.87 -42.10 53.85
CA ALA A 320 12.34 -42.05 54.04
C ALA A 320 13.24 -41.75 52.82
N ARG A 321 14.15 -40.82 53.14
CA ARG A 321 15.55 -40.66 52.72
C ARG A 321 15.89 -39.92 51.42
N LYS A 322 16.55 -38.77 51.65
CA LYS A 322 17.56 -38.11 50.81
C LYS A 322 18.47 -39.10 50.07
N PRO A 323 19.03 -38.67 48.93
CA PRO A 323 20.48 -38.79 48.82
C PRO A 323 21.18 -37.49 48.43
N ARG A 324 22.41 -37.44 48.93
CA ARG A 324 23.46 -36.45 48.81
C ARG A 324 24.40 -36.91 47.69
N SER A 325 24.90 -35.96 46.91
CA SER A 325 26.27 -35.88 46.35
C SER A 325 27.00 -37.12 45.82
N ASN A 326 27.55 -36.90 44.62
CA ASN A 326 28.95 -37.06 44.24
C ASN A 326 29.47 -38.33 43.53
N THR A 327 30.16 -38.00 42.43
CA THR A 327 31.48 -38.45 41.95
C THR A 327 31.64 -39.76 41.20
N SER A 328 32.41 -39.59 40.11
CA SER A 328 33.40 -40.51 39.51
C SER A 328 32.83 -41.80 38.92
N SER A 329 33.28 -42.29 37.78
CA SER A 329 34.42 -42.02 36.92
C SER A 329 34.31 -43.00 35.75
N SER A 330 34.94 -42.68 34.61
CA SER A 330 35.70 -43.60 33.73
C SER A 330 35.01 -44.93 33.29
N THR A 331 35.08 -45.41 32.05
CA THR A 331 36.19 -45.44 31.11
C THR A 331 35.63 -46.15 29.87
N VAL A 332 35.92 -45.60 28.69
CA VAL A 332 36.52 -46.27 27.52
C VAL A 332 35.78 -47.42 26.81
N SER A 333 35.93 -47.31 25.48
CA SER A 333 35.92 -48.34 24.43
C SER A 333 34.56 -48.79 23.92
N SER A 334 34.34 -49.03 22.62
CA SER A 334 34.97 -48.72 21.33
C SER A 334 34.29 -49.68 20.35
N LEU A 335 34.32 -49.37 19.05
CA LEU A 335 34.08 -50.30 17.93
C LEU A 335 32.60 -50.69 17.76
N ASN A 336 32.03 -50.82 16.57
CA ASN A 336 32.48 -50.68 15.19
C ASN A 336 31.21 -50.72 14.30
N ARG A 337 31.35 -50.27 13.05
CA ARG A 337 30.77 -50.85 11.80
C ARG A 337 29.37 -51.51 11.85
N SER A 338 28.43 -51.27 10.95
CA SER A 338 28.52 -51.16 9.49
C SER A 338 27.08 -50.98 8.98
N SER A 339 26.83 -50.04 8.07
CA SER A 339 26.46 -50.27 6.65
C SER A 339 25.35 -51.29 6.37
N MET A 340 24.23 -50.82 5.80
CA MET A 340 23.65 -51.22 4.50
C MET A 340 22.28 -50.52 4.37
N VAL A 341 22.09 -49.57 3.43
CA VAL A 341 21.84 -49.71 1.97
C VAL A 341 20.37 -50.04 1.66
N PHE A 342 19.72 -49.02 1.09
CA PHE A 342 18.72 -48.99 0.01
C PHE A 342 17.66 -50.09 -0.10
N LYS A 343 16.40 -49.64 -0.11
CA LYS A 343 15.61 -49.54 -1.33
C LYS A 343 14.74 -48.29 -1.33
#